data_AF-A0AAV8X1M3-F1
#
_entry.id   AF-A0AAV8X1M3-F1
#
_cell.length_a   1.000
_cell.length_b   1.000
_cell.length_c   1.000
_cell.angle_alpha   90.00
_cell.angle_beta   90.00
_cell.angle_gamma   90.00
#
_symmetry.space_group_name_H-M   'P 1'
#
loop_
_entity.id
_entity.type
_entity.pdbx_description
1 polymer ?
#
loop_
_entity_poly.entity_id
_entity_poly.type
_entity_poly.pdbx_seq_one_letter_code
_entity_poly.pdbx_strand_id
1 'polypeptide(L)' 'MVNVAGINSFIIYNSKNLNSTSPRREFLIKLSSSLLYLHQKNRAMISNLPKTIKQRLREIHMWSLRPCATTNKDKATMI' A
#
# COMPACT_ATOMS: atom_id res chain seq x y z
N MET A 1 13.75 13.53 -13.91
CA MET A 1 12.48 14.29 -13.75
C MET A 1 11.82 14.13 -12.37
N VAL A 2 11.84 12.94 -11.73
CA VAL A 2 11.17 12.69 -10.44
C VAL A 2 11.64 13.60 -9.29
N ASN A 3 12.94 13.91 -9.21
CA ASN A 3 13.47 14.78 -8.14
C ASN A 3 12.89 16.20 -8.19
N VAL A 4 12.81 16.78 -9.39
CA VAL A 4 12.27 18.13 -9.61
C VAL A 4 10.78 18.15 -9.30
N ALA A 5 10.03 17.16 -9.77
CA ALA A 5 8.61 17.03 -9.47
C ALA A 5 8.34 16.87 -7.96
N GLY A 6 9.16 16.09 -7.24
CA GLY A 6 9.04 15.89 -5.79
C GLY A 6 9.32 17.16 -4.98
N ILE A 7 10.27 17.99 -5.42
CA ILE A 7 10.56 19.29 -4.79
C ILE A 7 9.42 20.28 -5.07
N ASN A 8 8.98 20.39 -6.33
CA ASN A 8 7.93 21.33 -6.72
C ASN A 8 6.60 21.00 -6.03
N SER A 9 6.23 19.72 -5.97
CA SER A 9 5.02 19.28 -5.26
C SER A 9 5.09 19.55 -3.76
N PHE A 10 6.25 19.42 -3.12
CA PHE A 10 6.44 19.78 -1.71
C PHE A 10 6.25 21.28 -1.46
N ILE A 11 6.82 22.14 -2.31
CA ILE A 11 6.69 23.59 -2.20
C ILE A 11 5.21 24.00 -2.27
N ILE A 12 4.47 23.47 -3.25
CA ILE A 12 3.04 23.74 -3.42
C ILE A 12 2.23 23.22 -2.22
N TYR A 13 2.56 22.03 -1.71
CA TYR A 13 1.90 21.45 -0.54
C TYR A 13 2.07 22.34 0.70
N ASN A 14 3.29 22.82 0.96
CA ASN A 14 3.55 23.71 2.10
C ASN A 14 2.89 25.08 1.93
N SER A 15 2.88 25.66 0.72
CA SER A 15 2.26 26.98 0.51
C SER A 15 0.76 26.99 0.76
N LYS A 16 0.09 25.84 0.59
CA LYS A 16 -1.35 25.69 0.85
C LYS A 16 -1.66 25.28 2.29
N ASN A 17 -0.69 24.73 3.00
CA ASN A 17 -0.81 24.29 4.38
C ASN A 17 0.13 25.10 5.27
N LEU A 18 -0.16 26.41 5.40
CA LEU A 18 0.71 27.41 6.05
C LEU A 18 1.06 27.07 7.51
N ASN A 19 0.27 26.20 8.16
CA ASN A 19 0.48 25.77 9.54
C ASN A 19 1.20 24.41 9.66
N SER A 20 1.49 23.72 8.55
CA SER A 20 2.18 22.44 8.59
C SER A 20 3.68 22.64 8.35
N THR A 21 4.45 22.72 9.43
CA THR A 21 5.91 22.55 9.38
C THR A 21 6.28 21.08 9.21
N SER A 22 5.62 20.38 8.29
CA SER A 22 5.90 18.97 8.05
C SER A 22 7.25 18.83 7.34
N PRO A 23 8.19 18.05 7.90
CA PRO A 23 9.49 17.86 7.29
C PRO A 23 9.33 17.20 5.90
N ARG A 24 10.17 17.59 4.95
CA ARG A 24 10.18 17.04 3.57
C ARG A 24 10.13 15.51 3.55
N ARG A 25 10.82 14.87 4.50
CA ARG A 25 10.83 13.41 4.67
C ARG A 25 9.42 12.84 4.89
N GLU A 26 8.63 13.45 5.77
CA GLU A 26 7.28 12.98 6.07
C GLU A 26 6.35 13.17 4.85
N PHE A 27 6.46 14.31 4.16
CA PHE A 27 5.74 14.53 2.91
C PHE A 27 6.05 13.45 1.87
N LEU A 28 7.33 13.13 1.64
CA LEU A 28 7.72 12.12 0.66
C LEU A 28 7.24 10.71 1.05
N ILE A 29 7.23 10.39 2.35
CA ILE A 29 6.67 9.12 2.85
C ILE A 29 5.17 9.03 2.57
N LYS A 30 4.41 10.10 2.85
CA LYS A 30 2.97 10.16 2.56
C LYS A 30 2.71 10.07 1.06
N LEU A 31 3.43 10.86 0.26
CA LEU A 31 3.31 10.87 -1.20
C LEU A 31 3.55 9.48 -1.81
N SER A 32 4.65 8.83 -1.42
CA SER A 32 5.00 7.49 -1.91
C SER A 32 3.97 6.44 -1.47
N SER A 33 3.48 6.51 -0.23
CA SER A 33 2.43 5.62 0.26
C SER A 33 1.12 5.80 -0.54
N SER A 34 0.72 7.03 -0.82
CA SER A 34 -0.47 7.34 -1.62
C SER A 34 -0.36 6.84 -3.06
N LEU A 35 0.79 7.03 -3.71
CA LEU A 35 1.02 6.55 -5.07
C LEU A 35 1.01 5.02 -5.17
N LEU A 36 1.53 4.33 -4.16
CA LEU A 36 1.62 2.88 -4.16
C LEU A 36 0.36 2.17 -3.66
N TYR A 37 -0.52 2.86 -2.94
CA TYR A 37 -1.69 2.27 -2.27
C TYR A 37 -2.55 1.41 -3.20
N LEU A 38 -3.01 1.96 -4.33
CA LEU A 38 -3.91 1.25 -5.25
C LEU A 38 -3.24 0.02 -5.85
N HIS A 39 -1.99 0.16 -6.29
CA HIS A 39 -1.23 -0.94 -6.85
C HIS A 39 -1.01 -2.06 -5.82
N GLN A 40 -0.64 -1.70 -4.60
CA GLN A 40 -0.44 -2.65 -3.50
C GLN A 40 -1.75 -3.34 -3.10
N LYS A 41 -2.89 -2.63 -3.16
CA LYS A 41 -4.23 -3.16 -2.89
C LYS A 41 -4.62 -4.23 -3.90
N ASN A 42 -4.44 -3.93 -5.17
CA ASN A 42 -4.70 -4.88 -6.24
C ASN A 42 -3.81 -6.12 -6.11
N ARG A 43 -2.53 -5.93 -5.79
CA ARG A 43 -1.60 -7.04 -5.57
C ARG A 43 -2.00 -7.95 -4.40
N ALA A 44 -2.51 -7.38 -3.31
CA ALA A 44 -2.95 -8.20 -2.17
C ALA A 44 -4.14 -9.12 -2.50
N MET A 45 -4.93 -8.79 -3.52
CA MET A 45 -6.05 -9.62 -3.99
C MET A 45 -5.61 -10.78 -4.90
N ILE A 46 -4.37 -10.78 -5.40
CA ILE A 46 -3.87 -11.83 -6.30
C ILE A 46 -3.72 -13.15 -5.52
N SER A 47 -4.37 -14.22 -5.99
CA SER A 47 -4.34 -15.55 -5.35
C SER A 47 -2.92 -16.09 -5.20
N ASN A 48 -2.10 -15.95 -6.24
CA ASN A 48 -0.78 -16.58 -6.34
C ASN A 48 0.37 -15.72 -5.80
N LEU A 49 0.09 -14.61 -5.11
CA LEU A 49 1.15 -13.81 -4.49
C LEU A 49 1.74 -14.54 -3.27
N PRO A 50 3.08 -14.59 -3.10
CA PRO A 50 3.72 -15.24 -1.96
C PRO A 50 3.16 -14.78 -0.62
N LYS A 51 2.97 -15.73 0.32
CA LYS A 51 2.35 -15.50 1.63
C LYS A 51 3.05 -14.39 2.42
N THR A 52 4.39 -14.37 2.38
CA THR A 52 5.23 -13.34 3.04
C THR A 52 4.95 -11.94 2.52
N ILE A 53 4.83 -11.79 1.20
CA ILE A 53 4.51 -10.51 0.56
C ILE A 53 3.08 -10.08 0.90
N LYS A 54 2.10 -11.00 0.84
CA LYS A 54 0.72 -10.71 1.25
C LYS A 54 0.63 -10.27 2.71
N GLN A 55 1.37 -10.92 3.60
CA GLN A 55 1.43 -10.54 5.00
C GLN A 55 2.01 -9.13 5.16
N ARG A 56 3.14 -8.83 4.50
CA ARG A 56 3.75 -7.51 4.59
C ARG A 56 2.86 -6.40 4.04
N LEU A 57 2.15 -6.64 2.93
CA LEU A 57 1.18 -5.69 2.39
C LEU A 57 0.02 -5.43 3.36
N ARG A 58 -0.44 -6.47 4.09
CA ARG A 58 -1.48 -6.32 5.12
C ARG A 58 -1.00 -5.49 6.31
N GLU A 59 0.23 -5.71 6.76
CA GLU A 59 0.85 -4.93 7.85
C GLU A 59 0.97 -3.45 7.49
N ILE A 60 1.46 -3.15 6.28
CA ILE A 60 1.69 -1.76 5.83
C ILE A 60 0.39 -0.97 5.74
N HIS A 61 -0.70 -1.59 5.27
CA HIS A 61 -1.96 -0.88 5.01
C HIS A 61 -3.04 -1.09 6.08
N MET A 62 -2.73 -1.85 7.12
CA MET A 62 -3.70 -2.22 8.17
C MET A 62 -4.99 -2.81 7.56
N TRP A 63 -4.91 -3.50 6.41
CA TRP A 63 -6.09 -4.05 5.75
C TRP A 63 -6.66 -5.21 6.56
N SER A 64 -7.74 -4.92 7.27
CA SER A 64 -8.68 -5.91 7.80
C SER A 64 -9.47 -6.48 6.63
N LEU A 65 -9.03 -7.59 6.03
CA LEU A 65 -9.85 -8.31 5.06
C LEU A 65 -9.86 -9.80 5.38
N ARG A 66 -11.09 -10.33 5.35
CA ARG A 66 -11.47 -11.71 5.62
C ARG A 66 -10.54 -12.69 4.91
N PRO A 67 -10.27 -13.87 5.51
CA PRO A 67 -9.51 -14.89 4.83
C PRO A 67 -10.13 -15.13 3.45
N CYS A 68 -9.30 -15.01 2.41
CA CYS A 68 -9.63 -15.48 1.08
C CYS A 68 -10.05 -16.94 1.25
N ALA A 69 -11.33 -17.25 1.01
CA ALA A 69 -11.84 -18.60 1.11
C ALA A 69 -11.02 -19.50 0.19
N THR A 70 -10.13 -20.29 0.77
CA THR A 70 -9.49 -21.39 0.07
C THR A 70 -10.56 -22.47 -0.07
N THR A 71 -11.35 -22.43 -1.14
CA THR A 71 -12.08 -23.62 -1.58
C THR A 71 -11.04 -24.60 -2.09
N ASN A 72 -10.53 -25.46 -1.21
CA ASN A 72 -9.87 -26.67 -1.66
C ASN A 72 -10.76 -27.85 -1.30
N LYS A 73 -11.46 -28.37 -2.33
CA LYS A 73 -12.45 -29.44 -2.27
C LYS A 73 -11.80 -30.84 -2.28
N ASP A 74 -10.64 -31.03 -1.65
CA ASP A 74 -9.84 -32.26 -1.86
C ASP A 74 -9.62 -33.08 -0.58
N LYS A 75 -10.64 -33.18 0.28
CA LYS A 75 -10.72 -34.22 1.32
C LYS A 75 -12.17 -34.64 1.55
N ALA A 76 -12.74 -35.33 0.58
CA ALA A 76 -13.89 -36.19 0.81
C ALA A 76 -13.72 -37.46 -0.02
N THR A 77 -13.75 -38.59 0.69
CA THR A 77 -13.99 -39.93 0.15
C THR A 77 -12.81 -40.63 -0.52
N MET A 78 -12.07 -41.43 0.27
CA MET A 78 -11.96 -42.85 -0.05
C MET A 78 -12.18 -43.64 1.24
N ILE A 79 -13.13 -44.56 1.12
CA ILE A 79 -13.50 -45.61 2.08
C ILE A 79 -12.31 -46.55 2.25
#